data_AF-A0A2A4NIV2-F1
#
_entry.id   AF-A0A2A4NIV2-F1
#
_cell.length_a   1.000
_cell.length_b   1.000
_cell.length_c   1.000
_cell.angle_alpha   90.00
_cell.angle_beta   90.00
_cell.angle_gamma   90.00
#
_symmetry.space_group_name_H-M   'P 1'
#
loop_
_entity.id
_entity.type
_entity.pdbx_description
1 polymer ?
#
loop_
_entity_poly.entity_id
_entity_poly.type
_entity_poly.pdbx_seq_one_letter_code
_entity_poly.pdbx_strand_id
1 'polypeptide(L)'
;MTETILSLIPEYGLIVVFVVVAIAGLGVPVPSSLLVLASGGFVATGDLVLWQVLSVVYVAFFVGDQLGYAGGKMSGAIVISKVKTLSRSKKLVDRAQNLLEKRQGAAILLGHTVLSPV
;
A
#
# COMPACT_ATOMS: atom_id res chain seq x y z
N MET A 1 16.85 13.67 20.80
CA MET A 1 16.46 12.80 19.66
C MET A 1 14.96 12.81 19.48
N THR A 2 14.16 12.58 20.52
CA THR A 2 12.70 12.75 20.55
C THR A 2 12.26 14.20 20.32
N GLU A 3 12.92 15.17 20.97
CA GLU A 3 12.62 16.61 20.83
C GLU A 3 12.69 17.12 19.38
N THR A 4 13.64 16.62 18.57
CA THR A 4 13.80 17.02 17.16
C THR A 4 12.69 16.43 16.27
N ILE A 5 12.17 15.25 16.62
CA ILE A 5 11.04 14.64 15.90
C ILE A 5 9.76 15.40 16.23
N LEU A 6 9.57 15.80 17.50
CA LEU A 6 8.42 16.62 17.91
C LEU A 6 8.42 18.03 17.30
N SER A 7 9.60 18.63 17.08
CA SER A 7 9.70 19.96 16.45
C SER A 7 9.41 19.97 14.95
N LEU A 8 9.49 18.80 14.27
CA LEU A 8 9.11 18.67 12.86
C LEU A 8 7.62 18.38 12.65
N ILE A 9 6.85 18.02 13.68
CA ILE A 9 5.41 17.71 13.54
C ILE A 9 4.57 18.93 13.10
N PRO A 10 4.83 20.17 13.58
CA PRO A 10 4.09 21.35 13.12
C PRO A 10 4.35 21.70 11.65
N GLU A 11 5.50 21.29 11.09
CA GLU A 11 5.95 21.71 9.75
C GLU A 11 5.96 20.56 8.72
N TYR A 12 6.05 19.30 9.18
CA TYR A 12 6.16 18.09 8.35
C TYR A 12 5.18 16.96 8.73
N GLY A 13 4.30 17.15 9.73
CA GLY A 13 3.41 16.09 10.22
C GLY A 13 2.60 15.42 9.11
N LEU A 14 2.04 16.22 8.20
CA LEU A 14 1.31 15.72 7.03
C LEU A 14 2.20 14.97 6.03
N ILE A 15 3.46 15.37 5.85
CA ILE A 15 4.39 14.69 4.94
C ILE A 15 4.76 13.31 5.48
N VAL A 16 4.98 13.19 6.78
CA VAL A 16 5.26 11.89 7.42
C VAL A 16 4.04 10.97 7.29
N VAL A 17 2.83 11.49 7.55
CA VAL A 17 1.57 10.77 7.32
C VAL A 17 1.49 10.29 5.88
N PHE A 18 1.77 11.18 4.92
CA PHE A 18 1.72 10.87 3.51
C PHE A 18 2.66 9.72 3.14
N VAL A 19 3.94 9.84 3.49
CA VAL A 19 4.97 8.88 3.10
C VAL A 19 4.70 7.51 3.72
N VAL A 20 4.36 7.46 5.02
CA VAL A 20 4.13 6.18 5.70
C VAL A 20 2.87 5.51 5.17
N VAL A 21 1.78 6.25 4.93
CA VAL A 21 0.54 5.68 4.36
C VAL A 21 0.76 5.23 2.92
N ALA A 22 1.49 5.99 2.11
CA ALA A 22 1.82 5.59 0.73
C ALA A 22 2.68 4.33 0.70
N ILE A 23 3.67 4.21 1.59
CA ILE A 23 4.50 3.01 1.74
C ILE A 23 3.67 1.82 2.21
N ALA A 24 2.71 2.03 3.12
CA ALA A 24 1.78 0.98 3.54
C ALA A 24 0.95 0.46 2.35
N GLY A 25 0.49 1.35 1.47
CA GLY A 25 -0.22 1.00 0.23
C GLY A 25 0.61 0.15 -0.75
N LEU A 26 1.94 0.17 -0.64
CA LEU A 26 2.82 -0.72 -1.41
C LEU A 26 2.87 -2.16 -0.86
N GLY A 27 2.18 -2.44 0.25
CA GLY A 27 2.22 -3.74 0.93
C GLY A 27 3.40 -3.90 1.91
N VAL A 28 4.10 -2.80 2.26
CA VAL A 28 5.13 -2.83 3.29
C VAL A 28 4.45 -2.85 4.66
N PRO A 29 4.79 -3.77 5.57
CA PRO A 29 4.19 -3.85 6.89
C PRO A 29 4.71 -2.70 7.77
N VAL A 30 4.02 -1.56 7.70
CA VAL A 30 4.25 -0.38 8.54
C VAL A 30 3.00 -0.08 9.36
N PRO A 31 3.13 0.48 10.58
CA PRO A 31 2.01 0.77 11.47
C PRO A 31 1.23 2.03 11.03
N SER A 32 0.69 2.04 9.82
CA SER A 32 -0.02 3.18 9.23
C SER A 32 -1.31 3.51 9.97
N SER A 33 -2.06 2.51 10.43
CA SER A 33 -3.30 2.68 11.20
C SER A 33 -3.07 3.42 12.53
N LEU A 34 -2.00 3.08 13.25
CA LEU A 34 -1.59 3.76 14.49
C LEU A 34 -1.19 5.21 14.21
N LEU A 35 -0.51 5.47 13.09
CA LEU A 35 -0.08 6.80 12.70
C LEU A 35 -1.28 7.70 12.34
N VAL A 36 -2.25 7.19 11.58
CA VAL A 36 -3.50 7.89 11.28
C VAL A 36 -4.30 8.16 12.55
N LEU A 37 -4.36 7.19 13.48
CA LEU A 37 -5.01 7.37 14.78
C LEU A 37 -4.33 8.49 15.61
N ALA A 38 -3.00 8.47 15.69
CA ALA A 38 -2.24 9.51 16.37
C ALA A 38 -2.46 10.89 15.72
N SER A 39 -2.55 10.96 14.40
CA SER A 39 -2.88 12.18 13.65
C SER A 39 -4.25 12.74 14.03
N GLY A 40 -5.24 11.88 14.28
CA GLY A 40 -6.55 12.28 14.83
C GLY A 40 -6.45 12.88 16.24
N GLY A 41 -5.53 12.36 17.07
CA GLY A 41 -5.21 12.95 18.38
C GLY A 41 -4.66 14.38 18.26
N PHE A 42 -3.74 14.62 17.32
CA PHE A 42 -3.22 15.96 17.02
C PHE A 42 -4.27 16.90 16.40
N VAL A 43 -5.27 16.36 15.71
CA VAL A 43 -6.43 17.16 15.30
C VAL A 43 -7.26 17.61 16.50
N ALA A 44 -7.42 16.75 17.51
CA ALA A 44 -8.19 17.08 18.71
C ALA A 44 -7.51 18.15 19.60
N THR A 45 -6.17 18.21 19.59
CA THR A 45 -5.40 19.26 20.30
C THR A 45 -5.29 20.57 19.52
N GLY A 46 -5.71 20.59 18.25
CA GLY A 46 -5.63 21.75 17.37
C GLY A 46 -4.29 21.92 16.65
N ASP A 47 -3.37 20.95 16.79
CA ASP A 47 -2.05 20.97 16.14
C ASP A 47 -2.15 20.63 14.64
N LEU A 48 -3.18 19.89 14.22
CA LEU A 48 -3.46 19.55 12.83
C LEU A 48 -4.89 19.90 12.43
N VAL A 49 -5.09 20.25 11.17
CA VAL A 49 -6.41 20.52 10.62
C VAL A 49 -7.02 19.23 10.06
N LEU A 50 -8.22 18.87 10.53
CA LEU A 50 -8.92 17.63 10.16
C LEU A 50 -8.97 17.40 8.65
N TRP A 51 -9.39 18.40 7.88
CA TRP A 51 -9.55 18.26 6.44
C TRP A 51 -8.20 17.99 5.74
N GLN A 52 -7.11 18.57 6.24
CA GLN A 52 -5.78 18.36 5.67
C GLN A 52 -5.31 16.93 5.90
N VAL A 53 -5.48 16.42 7.13
CA VAL A 53 -5.13 15.03 7.47
C VAL A 53 -5.94 14.06 6.60
N LEU A 54 -7.25 14.28 6.47
CA LEU A 54 -8.11 13.44 5.63
C LEU A 54 -7.69 13.47 4.16
N SER A 55 -7.46 14.65 3.58
CA SER A 55 -7.02 14.78 2.19
C SER A 55 -5.67 14.11 1.97
N VAL A 56 -4.71 14.30 2.88
CA VAL A 56 -3.37 13.74 2.77
C VAL A 56 -3.39 12.22 2.87
N VAL A 57 -4.10 11.65 3.84
CA VAL A 57 -4.25 10.20 3.99
C VAL A 57 -4.89 9.60 2.73
N TYR A 58 -5.94 10.24 2.20
CA TYR A 58 -6.62 9.76 1.00
C TYR A 58 -5.72 9.77 -0.23
N VAL A 59 -5.01 10.87 -0.48
CA VAL A 59 -4.09 10.98 -1.62
C VAL A 59 -2.91 10.03 -1.44
N ALA A 60 -2.37 9.88 -0.23
CA ALA A 60 -1.30 8.93 0.06
C ALA A 60 -1.71 7.48 -0.25
N PHE A 61 -2.91 7.08 0.17
CA PHE A 61 -3.45 5.76 -0.11
C PHE A 61 -3.61 5.54 -1.62
N PHE A 62 -4.21 6.50 -2.32
CA PHE A 62 -4.37 6.44 -3.77
C PHE A 62 -3.02 6.34 -4.49
N VAL A 63 -2.04 7.15 -4.11
CA VAL A 63 -0.70 7.12 -4.71
C VAL A 63 0.02 5.80 -4.40
N GLY A 64 -0.07 5.30 -3.16
CA GLY A 64 0.49 4.01 -2.76
C GLY A 64 -0.04 2.86 -3.61
N ASP A 65 -1.37 2.78 -3.76
CA ASP A 65 -2.03 1.76 -4.58
C ASP A 65 -1.61 1.84 -6.05
N GLN A 66 -1.57 3.05 -6.63
CA GLN A 66 -1.18 3.23 -8.03
C GLN A 66 0.28 2.86 -8.26
N LEU A 67 1.18 3.23 -7.34
CA LEU A 67 2.60 2.85 -7.41
C LEU A 67 2.77 1.33 -7.25
N GLY A 68 2.02 0.71 -6.34
CA GLY A 68 2.02 -0.74 -6.14
C GLY A 68 1.55 -1.48 -7.40
N TYR A 69 0.46 -1.01 -8.01
CA TYR A 69 -0.05 -1.54 -9.27
C TYR A 69 0.95 -1.37 -10.42
N ALA A 70 1.53 -0.18 -10.58
CA ALA A 70 2.53 0.10 -11.62
C ALA A 70 3.78 -0.78 -11.45
N GLY A 71 4.26 -0.91 -10.21
CA GLY A 71 5.38 -1.78 -9.86
C GLY A 71 5.08 -3.25 -10.18
N GLY A 72 3.92 -3.75 -9.81
CA GLY A 72 3.46 -5.11 -10.13
C GLY A 72 3.28 -5.33 -11.64
N LYS A 73 2.76 -4.34 -12.37
CA LYS A 73 2.55 -4.41 -13.82
C LYS A 73 3.87 -4.46 -14.59
N MET A 74 4.86 -3.65 -14.19
CA MET A 74 6.18 -3.61 -14.83
C MET A 74 7.04 -4.83 -14.49
N SER A 75 7.06 -5.23 -13.22
CA SER A 75 7.90 -6.34 -12.75
C SER A 75 7.27 -7.72 -12.96
N GLY A 76 5.94 -7.79 -13.11
CA GLY A 76 5.19 -9.04 -13.15
C GLY A 76 5.67 -10.02 -14.21
N ALA A 77 5.93 -9.55 -15.44
CA ALA A 77 6.43 -10.42 -16.52
C ALA A 77 7.79 -11.04 -16.20
N ILE A 78 8.70 -10.24 -15.60
CA ILE A 78 10.07 -10.65 -15.24
C ILE A 78 10.04 -11.63 -14.05
N VAL A 79 9.21 -11.36 -13.05
CA VAL A 79 9.04 -12.23 -11.89
C VAL A 79 8.41 -13.55 -12.31
N ILE A 80 7.36 -13.53 -13.13
CA ILE A 80 6.70 -14.73 -13.65
C ILE A 80 7.68 -15.56 -14.49
N SER A 81 8.48 -14.93 -15.36
CA SER A 81 9.48 -15.66 -16.16
C SER A 81 10.54 -16.31 -15.28
N LYS A 82 11.01 -15.63 -14.22
CA LYS A 82 11.93 -16.21 -13.23
C LYS A 82 11.31 -17.33 -12.41
N VAL A 83 10.03 -17.23 -12.02
CA VAL A 83 9.35 -18.29 -11.26
C VAL A 83 9.09 -19.51 -12.15
N LYS A 84 8.83 -19.33 -13.45
CA LYS A 84 8.66 -20.44 -14.41
C LYS A 84 9.95 -21.25 -14.66
N THR A 85 11.14 -20.71 -14.36
CA THR A 85 12.38 -21.51 -14.45
C THR A 85 12.48 -22.55 -13.32
N LEU A 86 11.74 -22.38 -12.22
CA LEU A 86 11.60 -23.40 -11.19
C LEU A 86 10.60 -24.48 -11.67
N SER A 87 11.12 -25.68 -11.97
CA SER A 87 10.37 -26.79 -12.58
C SER A 87 9.06 -27.16 -11.83
N ARG A 88 9.05 -27.06 -10.49
CA ARG A 88 7.85 -27.30 -9.66
C ARG A 88 6.75 -26.25 -9.85
N SER A 89 7.11 -25.01 -10.16
CA SER A 89 6.18 -23.87 -10.18
C SER A 89 5.55 -23.65 -11.56
N LYS A 90 6.14 -24.18 -12.64
CA LYS A 90 5.67 -23.98 -14.02
C LYS A 90 4.20 -24.37 -14.21
N LYS A 91 3.80 -25.57 -13.78
CA LYS A 91 2.39 -26.04 -13.87
C LYS A 91 1.42 -25.18 -13.05
N LEU A 92 1.86 -24.66 -11.89
CA LEU A 92 1.03 -23.82 -11.04
C LEU A 92 0.82 -22.44 -11.66
N VAL A 93 1.89 -21.85 -12.21
CA VAL A 93 1.81 -20.56 -12.90
C VAL A 93 0.94 -20.65 -14.16
N ASP A 94 1.09 -21.70 -14.97
CA ASP A 94 0.26 -21.90 -16.17
C ASP A 94 -1.22 -22.11 -15.81
N ARG A 95 -1.51 -22.79 -14.69
CA ARG A 95 -2.87 -22.96 -14.18
C ARG A 95 -3.45 -21.63 -13.68
N ALA A 96 -2.65 -20.83 -12.98
CA ALA A 96 -3.05 -19.50 -12.53
C ALA A 96 -3.34 -18.55 -13.70
N GLN A 97 -2.51 -18.57 -14.76
CA GLN A 97 -2.75 -17.78 -15.98
C GLN A 97 -4.05 -18.19 -16.68
N ASN A 98 -4.28 -19.49 -16.87
CA ASN A 98 -5.53 -19.99 -17.47
C ASN A 98 -6.78 -19.62 -16.65
N LEU A 99 -6.68 -19.57 -15.32
CA LEU A 99 -7.79 -19.14 -14.46
C LEU A 99 -8.04 -17.63 -14.57
N LEU A 100 -6.98 -16.83 -14.65
CA LEU A 100 -7.07 -15.39 -14.88
C LEU A 100 -7.69 -15.09 -16.26
N GLU A 101 -7.26 -15.76 -17.33
CA GLU A 101 -7.82 -15.56 -18.68
C GLU A 101 -9.31 -15.90 -18.77
N LYS A 102 -9.75 -16.98 -18.11
CA LYS A 102 -11.15 -17.42 -18.15
C LYS A 102 -12.08 -16.66 -17.20
N ARG A 103 -11.55 -16.10 -16.11
CA ARG A 103 -12.34 -15.47 -15.03
C ARG A 103 -11.66 -14.21 -14.49
N GLN A 104 -11.26 -13.29 -15.37
CA GLN A 104 -10.55 -12.06 -15.01
C GLN A 104 -11.22 -11.31 -13.83
N GLY A 105 -12.53 -11.04 -13.92
CA GLY A 105 -13.24 -10.30 -12.87
C GLY A 105 -13.29 -11.01 -11.51
N ALA A 106 -13.66 -12.28 -11.48
CA ALA A 106 -13.76 -13.03 -10.22
C ALA A 106 -12.38 -13.36 -9.61
N ALA A 107 -11.37 -13.61 -10.45
CA ALA A 107 -10.02 -13.90 -9.99
C ALA A 107 -9.33 -12.66 -9.41
N ILE A 108 -9.54 -11.48 -10.01
CA ILE A 108 -9.04 -10.22 -9.47
C ILE A 108 -9.75 -9.89 -8.15
N LEU A 109 -11.08 -10.03 -8.10
CA LEU A 109 -11.84 -9.83 -6.85
C LEU A 109 -11.34 -10.75 -5.74
N LEU A 110 -11.31 -12.06 -5.95
CA LEU A 110 -10.91 -13.01 -4.91
C LEU A 110 -9.44 -12.85 -4.50
N GLY A 111 -8.55 -12.59 -5.46
CA GLY A 111 -7.13 -12.37 -5.19
C GLY A 111 -6.85 -11.10 -4.39
N HIS A 112 -7.56 -10.01 -4.71
CA HIS A 112 -7.38 -8.72 -4.03
C HIS A 112 -8.15 -8.62 -2.70
N THR A 113 -9.39 -9.11 -2.63
CA THR A 113 -10.28 -8.89 -1.46
C THR A 113 -10.40 -10.06 -0.50
N VAL A 114 -10.15 -11.30 -0.92
CA VAL A 114 -10.45 -12.49 -0.08
C VAL A 114 -9.19 -13.27 0.32
N LEU A 115 -8.16 -13.29 -0.54
CA LEU A 115 -6.97 -14.12 -0.34
C LEU A 115 -5.68 -13.33 -0.07
N SER A 116 -5.70 -12.00 -0.19
CA SER A 116 -4.59 -11.14 0.21
C SER A 116 -4.73 -10.79 1.69
N PRO A 117 -3.91 -11.38 2.60
CA PRO A 117 -3.88 -10.93 3.97
C PRO A 117 -3.05 -9.65 3.99
N VAL A 118 -3.74 -8.52 3.88
CA VAL A 118 -3.24 -7.23 4.37
C VAL A 118 -4.00 -6.88 5.64
#